data_AF-A0A973HC68-F1
#
_entry.id   AF-A0A973HC68-F1
#
_cell.length_a   1.000
_cell.length_b   1.000
_cell.length_c   1.000
_cell.angle_alpha   90.00
_cell.angle_beta   90.00
_cell.angle_gamma   90.00
#
_symmetry.space_group_name_H-M   'P 1'
#
loop_
_entity.id
_entity.type
_entity.pdbx_description
1 polymer ?
#
loop_
_entity_poly.entity_id
_entity_poly.type
_entity_poly.pdbx_seq_one_letter_code
_entity_poly.pdbx_strand_id
1 'polypeptide(L)'
;MDVRFDHVGVNVRDLDAQTAWYKGAFGLKPVFEFDLEGPGLRGVVLEHPHGWRLELLARADSRPGLKAPDPITAVLTEGYGHFAVTTPELDPVHAALVAHGAGEAVAPGPSPEPGVRMAWVTDPEGNLIELIERRSTE
;
A
#
# COMPACT_ATOMS: atom_id res chain seq x y z
N MET A 1 7.62 15.07 -23.45
CA MET A 1 6.38 14.43 -22.98
C MET A 1 6.12 14.95 -21.59
N ASP A 2 4.92 15.48 -21.32
CA ASP A 2 4.51 15.93 -19.98
C ASP A 2 3.61 14.83 -19.39
N VAL A 3 4.15 14.07 -18.44
CA VAL A 3 3.46 12.96 -17.76
C VAL A 3 3.74 13.05 -16.27
N ARG A 4 2.76 12.68 -15.45
CA ARG A 4 2.86 12.66 -13.98
C ARG A 4 2.30 11.36 -13.44
N PHE A 5 2.83 10.92 -12.30
CA PHE A 5 2.28 9.78 -11.58
C PHE A 5 0.89 10.15 -11.03
N ASP A 6 -0.13 9.34 -11.32
CA ASP A 6 -1.51 9.62 -10.87
C ASP A 6 -1.88 8.81 -9.62
N HIS A 7 -1.71 7.48 -9.66
CA HIS A 7 -2.06 6.58 -8.56
C HIS A 7 -1.36 5.22 -8.70
N VAL A 8 -1.42 4.44 -7.62
CA VAL A 8 -1.12 2.99 -7.62
C VAL A 8 -2.42 2.20 -7.69
N GLY A 9 -2.51 1.19 -8.56
CA GLY A 9 -3.63 0.25 -8.59
C GLY A 9 -3.33 -1.02 -7.80
N VAL A 10 -4.24 -1.43 -6.90
CA VAL A 10 -4.15 -2.68 -6.14
C VAL A 10 -5.43 -3.49 -6.31
N ASN A 11 -5.28 -4.70 -6.82
CA ASN A 11 -6.40 -5.64 -6.95
C ASN A 11 -6.62 -6.34 -5.61
N VAL A 12 -7.84 -6.28 -5.12
CA VAL A 12 -8.24 -6.82 -3.82
C VAL A 12 -9.43 -7.77 -3.95
N ARG A 13 -9.51 -8.72 -3.03
CA ARG A 13 -10.60 -9.67 -2.94
C ARG A 13 -11.85 -9.03 -2.33
N ASP A 14 -11.69 -8.25 -1.27
CA ASP A 14 -12.77 -7.60 -0.55
C ASP A 14 -12.58 -6.07 -0.58
N LEU A 15 -13.30 -5.41 -1.50
CA LEU A 15 -13.19 -3.97 -1.70
C LEU A 15 -13.56 -3.19 -0.44
N ASP A 16 -14.63 -3.59 0.24
CA ASP A 16 -15.19 -2.83 1.35
C ASP A 16 -14.28 -2.96 2.58
N ALA A 17 -13.76 -4.16 2.86
CA ALA A 17 -12.81 -4.39 3.95
C ALA A 17 -11.48 -3.64 3.74
N GLN A 18 -10.93 -3.69 2.52
CA GLN A 18 -9.67 -3.02 2.20
C GLN A 18 -9.83 -1.50 2.21
N THR A 19 -10.95 -0.99 1.66
CA THR A 19 -11.27 0.43 1.73
C THR A 19 -11.35 0.92 3.18
N ALA A 20 -12.04 0.17 4.06
CA ALA A 20 -12.12 0.51 5.47
C ALA A 20 -10.74 0.51 6.14
N TRP A 21 -9.89 -0.46 5.82
CA TRP A 21 -8.54 -0.54 6.37
C TRP A 21 -7.66 0.63 5.92
N TYR A 22 -7.56 0.93 4.63
CA TYR A 22 -6.74 2.04 4.14
C TYR A 22 -7.22 3.41 4.66
N LYS A 23 -8.54 3.59 4.85
CA LYS A 23 -9.10 4.78 5.50
C LYS A 23 -8.68 4.88 6.97
N GLY A 24 -8.71 3.77 7.71
CA GLY A 24 -8.35 3.75 9.13
C GLY A 24 -6.85 3.85 9.37
N ALA A 25 -6.05 3.08 8.63
CA ALA A 25 -4.62 2.91 8.82
C ALA A 25 -3.79 4.10 8.29
N PHE A 26 -4.19 4.65 7.14
CA PHE A 26 -3.47 5.75 6.47
C PHE A 26 -4.27 7.05 6.40
N GLY A 27 -5.51 7.09 6.90
CA GLY A 27 -6.34 8.29 6.83
C GLY A 27 -6.78 8.66 5.40
N LEU A 28 -6.71 7.72 4.45
CA LEU A 28 -7.14 7.97 3.07
C LEU A 28 -8.64 8.28 2.99
N LYS A 29 -9.04 9.04 1.97
CA LYS A 29 -10.44 9.40 1.72
C LYS A 29 -10.86 8.96 0.32
N PRO A 30 -12.07 8.41 0.14
CA PRO A 30 -12.60 8.12 -1.18
C PRO A 30 -12.85 9.42 -1.94
N VAL A 31 -12.36 9.45 -3.18
CA VAL A 31 -12.52 10.58 -4.10
C VAL A 31 -13.26 10.19 -5.38
N PHE A 32 -13.34 8.89 -5.68
CA PHE A 32 -14.09 8.36 -6.81
C PHE A 32 -14.46 6.90 -6.54
N GLU A 33 -15.70 6.50 -6.82
CA GLU A 33 -16.19 5.12 -6.70
C GLU A 33 -16.91 4.73 -7.99
N PHE A 34 -16.79 3.46 -8.39
CA PHE A 34 -17.46 2.96 -9.58
C PHE A 34 -17.83 1.48 -9.45
N ASP A 35 -18.86 1.09 -10.21
CA ASP A 35 -19.32 -0.28 -10.37
C ASP A 35 -19.62 -0.54 -11.85
N LEU A 36 -18.96 -1.53 -12.43
CA LEU A 36 -19.17 -1.99 -13.79
C LEU A 36 -19.82 -3.37 -13.75
N GLU A 37 -21.15 -3.39 -13.82
CA GLU A 37 -21.96 -4.62 -13.68
C GLU A 37 -21.57 -5.71 -14.70
N GLY A 38 -21.35 -5.34 -15.97
CA GLY A 38 -21.03 -6.31 -17.03
C GLY A 38 -19.74 -7.09 -16.77
N PRO A 39 -18.61 -6.41 -16.51
CA PRO A 39 -17.37 -7.06 -16.07
C PRO A 39 -17.37 -7.63 -14.64
N GLY A 40 -18.37 -7.28 -13.82
CA GLY A 40 -18.39 -7.60 -12.39
C GLY A 40 -17.26 -6.92 -11.61
N LEU A 41 -16.83 -5.72 -12.05
CA LEU A 41 -15.69 -4.98 -11.51
C LEU A 41 -16.18 -3.79 -10.69
N ARG A 42 -15.80 -3.75 -9.41
CA ARG A 42 -16.01 -2.59 -8.53
C ARG A 42 -14.66 -1.93 -8.24
N GLY A 43 -14.66 -0.63 -8.00
CA GLY A 43 -13.45 0.06 -7.58
C GLY A 43 -13.68 1.37 -6.84
N VAL A 44 -12.64 1.78 -6.10
CA VAL A 44 -12.57 3.07 -5.42
C VAL A 44 -11.18 3.66 -5.57
N VAL A 45 -11.12 4.97 -5.84
CA VAL A 45 -9.89 5.75 -5.72
C VAL A 45 -9.89 6.46 -4.37
N LEU A 46 -8.82 6.23 -3.63
CA LEU A 46 -8.54 6.80 -2.32
C LEU A 46 -7.40 7.83 -2.45
N GLU A 47 -7.48 8.92 -1.71
CA GLU A 47 -6.49 9.99 -1.73
C GLU A 47 -6.07 10.41 -0.31
N HIS A 48 -4.76 10.59 -0.12
CA HIS A 48 -4.21 11.16 1.11
C HIS A 48 -4.24 12.68 1.04
N PRO A 49 -4.40 13.41 2.17
CA PRO A 49 -4.23 14.87 2.21
C PRO A 49 -2.89 15.44 1.67
N HIS A 50 -1.90 14.58 1.42
CA HIS A 50 -0.61 14.94 0.82
C HIS A 50 -0.54 14.62 -0.69
N GLY A 51 -1.64 14.22 -1.31
CA GLY A 51 -1.81 14.12 -2.76
C GLY A 51 -1.44 12.78 -3.40
N TRP A 52 -1.01 11.77 -2.65
CA TRP A 52 -0.81 10.42 -3.20
C TRP A 52 -2.14 9.66 -3.21
N ARG A 53 -2.31 8.80 -4.22
CA ARG A 53 -3.58 8.12 -4.51
C ARG A 53 -3.40 6.63 -4.70
N LEU A 54 -4.40 5.87 -4.26
CA LEU A 54 -4.49 4.42 -4.35
C LEU A 54 -5.84 4.05 -4.97
N GLU A 55 -5.83 3.29 -6.05
CA GLU A 55 -7.02 2.69 -6.66
C GLU A 55 -7.15 1.25 -6.20
N LEU A 56 -8.24 0.91 -5.54
CA LEU A 56 -8.58 -0.45 -5.17
C LEU A 56 -9.59 -1.01 -6.17
N LEU A 57 -9.34 -2.20 -6.70
CA LEU A 57 -10.21 -2.87 -7.66
C LEU A 57 -10.57 -4.26 -7.16
N ALA A 58 -11.86 -4.62 -7.20
CA ALA A 58 -12.33 -5.95 -6.84
C ALA A 58 -13.20 -6.56 -7.94
N ARG A 59 -12.96 -7.84 -8.21
CA ARG A 59 -13.73 -8.65 -9.15
C ARG A 59 -13.95 -10.04 -8.56
N ALA A 60 -15.18 -10.54 -8.65
CA ALA A 60 -15.63 -11.74 -7.92
C ALA A 60 -14.87 -13.04 -8.28
N ASP A 61 -14.35 -13.14 -9.49
CA ASP A 61 -13.61 -14.29 -10.02
C ASP A 61 -12.08 -14.12 -9.96
N SER A 62 -11.60 -13.07 -9.27
CA SER A 62 -10.17 -12.85 -9.08
C SER A 62 -9.51 -13.99 -8.31
N ARG A 63 -8.22 -14.20 -8.56
CA ARG A 63 -7.39 -15.19 -7.88
C ARG A 63 -6.25 -14.48 -7.17
N PRO A 64 -5.76 -14.99 -6.03
CA PRO A 64 -4.60 -14.45 -5.35
C PRO A 64 -3.42 -14.26 -6.31
N GLY A 65 -2.82 -13.06 -6.29
CA GLY A 65 -1.54 -12.76 -6.92
C GLY A 65 -0.36 -13.07 -5.99
N LEU A 66 0.75 -12.37 -6.19
CA LEU A 66 1.92 -12.45 -5.32
C LEU A 66 1.55 -12.12 -3.86
N LYS A 67 1.87 -13.03 -2.94
CA LYS A 67 1.75 -12.84 -1.49
C LYS A 67 3.03 -13.34 -0.83
N ALA A 68 4.05 -12.50 -0.86
CA ALA A 68 5.36 -12.83 -0.28
C ALA A 68 5.40 -12.41 1.19
N PRO A 69 6.07 -13.19 2.07
CA PRO A 69 6.19 -12.85 3.48
C PRO A 69 7.09 -11.63 3.73
N ASP A 70 7.99 -11.32 2.79
CA ASP A 70 9.00 -10.27 2.91
C ASP A 70 9.45 -9.79 1.51
N PRO A 71 10.07 -8.60 1.38
CA PRO A 71 10.51 -8.06 0.10
C PRO A 71 11.61 -8.88 -0.61
N ILE A 72 12.45 -9.63 0.12
CA ILE A 72 13.51 -10.46 -0.48
C ILE A 72 12.89 -11.69 -1.16
N THR A 73 11.87 -12.28 -0.56
CA THR A 73 11.08 -13.35 -1.19
C THR A 73 10.24 -12.80 -2.35
N ALA A 74 9.70 -11.59 -2.23
CA ALA A 74 8.87 -10.97 -3.27
C ALA A 74 9.60 -10.82 -4.61
N VAL A 75 10.89 -10.45 -4.59
CA VAL A 75 11.69 -10.23 -5.81
C VAL A 75 12.03 -11.52 -6.57
N LEU A 76 11.66 -12.70 -6.07
CA LEU A 76 11.72 -13.95 -6.84
C LEU A 76 10.66 -14.01 -7.96
N THR A 77 9.66 -13.11 -7.93
CA THR A 77 8.62 -13.02 -8.97
C THR A 77 8.72 -11.65 -9.66
N GLU A 78 9.00 -11.65 -10.96
CA GLU A 78 9.02 -10.43 -11.77
C GLU A 78 7.61 -9.82 -11.88
N GLY A 79 7.51 -8.49 -11.73
CA GLY A 79 6.24 -7.76 -11.84
C GLY A 79 6.10 -6.65 -10.80
N TYR A 80 4.86 -6.23 -10.56
CA TYR A 80 4.54 -5.25 -9.54
C TYR A 80 4.59 -5.91 -8.14
N GLY A 81 5.38 -5.34 -7.23
CA GLY A 81 5.65 -5.97 -5.92
C GLY A 81 5.12 -5.20 -4.70
N HIS A 82 5.13 -3.87 -4.75
CA HIS A 82 4.77 -3.00 -3.62
C HIS A 82 4.60 -1.56 -4.11
N PHE A 83 4.09 -0.71 -3.22
CA PHE A 83 4.29 0.73 -3.29
C PHE A 83 4.95 1.22 -2.00
N ALA A 84 5.57 2.41 -2.08
CA ALA A 84 6.30 2.99 -0.97
C ALA A 84 5.71 4.35 -0.58
N VAL A 85 5.68 4.63 0.71
CA VAL A 85 5.30 5.93 1.27
C VAL A 85 6.40 6.44 2.20
N THR A 86 6.53 7.77 2.29
CA THR A 86 7.48 8.40 3.21
C THR A 86 6.77 8.85 4.48
N THR A 87 7.43 8.67 5.62
CA THR A 87 7.00 9.18 6.93
C THR A 87 8.16 9.94 7.60
N PRO A 88 7.88 11.00 8.38
CA PRO A 88 8.91 11.66 9.18
C PRO A 88 9.40 10.81 10.37
N GLU A 89 8.58 9.87 10.87
CA GLU A 89 8.91 9.04 12.03
C GLU A 89 8.50 7.59 11.75
N LEU A 90 9.49 6.70 11.60
CA LEU A 90 9.24 5.33 11.14
C LEU A 90 8.58 4.44 12.20
N ASP A 91 9.18 4.38 13.40
CA ASP A 91 8.74 3.48 14.47
C ASP A 91 7.29 3.72 14.92
N PRO A 92 6.84 4.97 15.20
CA PRO A 92 5.46 5.18 15.61
C PRO A 92 4.46 4.88 14.50
N VAL A 93 4.79 5.18 13.23
CA VAL A 93 3.91 4.86 12.09
C VAL A 93 3.81 3.36 11.88
N HIS A 94 4.93 2.63 11.93
CA HIS A 94 4.93 1.17 11.84
C HIS A 94 4.08 0.54 12.95
N ALA A 95 4.27 0.96 14.21
CA ALA A 95 3.50 0.45 15.34
C ALA A 95 1.99 0.73 15.20
N ALA A 96 1.62 1.93 14.72
CA ALA A 96 0.22 2.28 14.47
C ALA A 96 -0.40 1.41 13.38
N LEU A 97 0.32 1.14 12.28
CA LEU A 97 -0.17 0.28 11.20
C LEU A 97 -0.38 -1.16 11.68
N VAL A 98 0.55 -1.73 12.45
CA VAL A 98 0.38 -3.05 13.07
C VAL A 98 -0.82 -3.07 14.01
N ALA A 99 -1.03 -2.03 14.82
CA ALA A 99 -2.22 -1.90 15.67
C ALA A 99 -3.53 -1.81 14.88
N HIS A 100 -3.48 -1.29 13.65
CA HIS A 100 -4.59 -1.29 12.68
C HIS A 100 -4.78 -2.62 11.95
N GLY A 101 -4.02 -3.67 12.30
CA GLY A 101 -4.14 -5.01 11.70
C GLY A 101 -3.25 -5.23 10.48
N ALA A 102 -2.24 -4.38 10.25
CA ALA A 102 -1.21 -4.69 9.27
C ALA A 102 -0.40 -5.93 9.69
N GLY A 103 0.04 -6.72 8.70
CA GLY A 103 1.09 -7.72 8.94
C GLY A 103 2.46 -7.05 9.08
N GLU A 104 3.32 -7.60 9.93
CA GLU A 104 4.72 -7.17 10.04
C GLU A 104 5.59 -8.02 9.09
N ALA A 105 6.14 -7.41 8.04
CA ALA A 105 7.02 -8.09 7.07
C ALA A 105 8.51 -7.82 7.37
N VAL A 106 8.85 -6.57 7.70
CA VAL A 106 10.20 -6.17 8.12
C VAL A 106 10.09 -5.09 9.18
N ALA A 107 10.62 -5.34 10.37
CA ALA A 107 10.66 -4.37 11.46
C ALA A 107 11.49 -3.11 11.09
N PRO A 108 11.21 -1.94 11.70
CA PRO A 108 11.96 -0.71 11.46
C PRO A 108 13.48 -0.87 11.62
N GLY A 109 14.24 -0.45 10.60
CA GLY A 109 15.69 -0.58 10.60
C GLY A 109 16.38 0.21 9.49
N PRO A 110 17.71 0.07 9.33
CA PRO A 110 18.45 0.66 8.23
C PRO A 110 17.95 0.13 6.88
N SER A 111 17.81 1.02 5.89
CA SER A 111 17.58 0.61 4.50
C SER A 111 18.91 0.36 3.77
N PRO A 112 18.90 -0.26 2.57
CA PRO A 112 20.08 -0.33 1.71
C PRO A 112 20.61 1.05 1.29
N GLU A 113 19.78 2.09 1.29
CA GLU A 113 20.19 3.47 1.04
C GLU A 113 20.84 4.06 2.32
N PRO A 114 22.12 4.47 2.27
CA PRO A 114 22.83 4.98 3.44
C PRO A 114 22.13 6.19 4.09
N GLY A 115 21.90 6.11 5.39
CA GLY A 115 21.28 7.20 6.16
C GLY A 115 19.75 7.26 6.09
N VAL A 116 19.12 6.36 5.34
CA VAL A 116 17.66 6.18 5.26
C VAL A 116 17.25 4.96 6.08
N ARG A 117 16.10 5.05 6.75
CA ARG A 117 15.48 3.93 7.47
C ARG A 117 14.25 3.43 6.71
N MET A 118 13.97 2.14 6.84
CA MET A 118 12.81 1.51 6.23
C MET A 118 12.15 0.48 7.16
N ALA A 119 10.87 0.24 6.92
CA ALA A 119 10.11 -0.88 7.46
C ALA A 119 9.15 -1.38 6.38
N TRP A 120 8.64 -2.60 6.53
CA TRP A 120 7.68 -3.18 5.60
C TRP A 120 6.50 -3.77 6.38
N VAL A 121 5.30 -3.42 5.95
CA VAL A 121 4.05 -4.00 6.45
C VAL A 121 3.27 -4.62 5.29
N THR A 122 2.27 -5.43 5.63
CA THR A 122 1.24 -5.84 4.66
C THR A 122 -0.10 -5.25 5.01
N ASP A 123 -0.91 -4.95 4.00
CA ASP A 123 -2.35 -4.80 4.22
C ASP A 123 -2.98 -6.16 4.64
N PRO A 124 -4.26 -6.18 5.06
CA PRO A 124 -4.95 -7.40 5.48
C PRO A 124 -5.01 -8.51 4.43
N GLU A 125 -4.77 -8.21 3.15
CA GLU A 125 -4.75 -9.19 2.07
C GLU A 125 -3.34 -9.67 1.69
N GLY A 126 -2.30 -9.11 2.31
CA GLY A 126 -0.91 -9.51 2.10
C GLY A 126 -0.16 -8.68 1.05
N ASN A 127 -0.72 -7.53 0.61
CA ASN A 127 0.00 -6.64 -0.30
C ASN A 127 1.07 -5.88 0.47
N LEU A 128 2.31 -5.89 -0.04
CA LEU A 128 3.46 -5.26 0.61
C LEU A 128 3.41 -3.73 0.46
N ILE A 129 3.68 -3.03 1.56
CA ILE A 129 3.78 -1.58 1.64
C ILE A 129 5.11 -1.23 2.31
N GLU A 130 5.95 -0.46 1.61
CA GLU A 130 7.21 0.03 2.14
C GLU A 130 7.01 1.38 2.84
N LEU A 131 7.55 1.51 4.05
CA LEU A 131 7.61 2.74 4.82
C LEU A 131 9.03 3.25 4.81
N ILE A 132 9.24 4.48 4.38
CA ILE A 132 10.58 5.09 4.29
C ILE A 132 10.63 6.31 5.21
N GLU A 133 11.64 6.38 6.05
CA GLU A 133 11.99 7.60 6.78
C GLU A 133 13.26 8.21 6.16
N ARG A 134 13.06 9.33 5.46
CA ARG A 134 14.14 10.16 4.93
C ARG A 134 14.30 11.34 5.87
N ARG A 135 15.44 11.42 6.57
CA ARG A 135 15.79 12.64 7.27
C ARG A 135 16.01 13.72 6.23
N SER A 136 15.16 14.76 6.25
CA SER A 136 15.40 15.95 5.45
C SER A 136 16.78 16.48 5.80
N THR A 137 17.67 16.55 4.82
CA THR A 137 18.80 17.46 4.90
C THR A 137 18.22 18.86 4.74
N GLU A 138 18.11 19.61 5.83
CA GLU A 138 17.99 21.07 5.75
C GLU A 138 19.22 21.66 5.04
#